data_AF-A0A345DQV4-F1
#
_entry.id   AF-A0A345DQV4-F1
#
_cell.length_a   1.000
_cell.length_b   1.000
_cell.length_c   1.000
_cell.angle_alpha   90.00
_cell.angle_beta   90.00
_cell.angle_gamma   90.00
#
_symmetry.space_group_name_H-M   'P 1'
#
loop_
_entity.id
_entity.type
_entity.pdbx_description
1 polymer ?
#
loop_
_entity_poly.entity_id
_entity_poly.type
_entity_poly.pdbx_seq_one_letter_code
_entity_poly.pdbx_strand_id
1 'polypeptide(L)'
;MWWLWKNIFYQLNAFRLVNFVWDNPLSVIIGKLGTGKTLLLTYLSQNMKLLTDEIYSNYPLEDDKVKVLTFKNLDFTDRTKLVPPDDSVILFDESYLYIDGTSPHDEKKVHSGKIPWIVLARHFGHRALFTAQREGMIWNNIRQLASGIIIPISLKKPIAKKGFNFFNRFFIMRIGIFQDITDYEIWKTKSVERRAEGKRVKHKSDVDLIIF
;
A
#
# COMPACT_ATOMS: atom_id res chain seq x y z
N MET A 1 22.79 -15.23 18.19
CA MET A 1 23.06 -15.19 16.73
C MET A 1 21.79 -15.26 15.89
N TRP A 2 20.95 -16.30 16.01
CA TRP A 2 19.70 -16.46 15.23
C TRP A 2 18.71 -15.28 15.29
N TRP A 3 18.61 -14.64 16.46
CA TRP A 3 17.78 -13.44 16.66
C TRP A 3 18.26 -12.24 15.81
N LEU A 4 19.57 -12.02 15.76
CA LEU A 4 20.19 -10.94 14.97
C LEU A 4 19.93 -11.15 13.47
N TRP A 5 20.14 -12.38 12.98
CA TRP A 5 19.86 -12.76 11.59
C TRP A 5 18.41 -12.52 11.20
N LYS A 6 17.46 -12.90 12.06
CA LYS A 6 16.04 -12.63 11.82
C LYS A 6 15.75 -11.13 11.76
N ASN A 7 16.29 -10.35 12.69
CA ASN A 7 16.07 -8.90 12.72
C ASN A 7 16.60 -8.23 11.44
N ILE A 8 17.82 -8.57 11.02
CA ILE A 8 18.41 -8.10 9.76
C ILE A 8 17.51 -8.45 8.58
N PHE A 9 16.99 -9.67 8.51
CA PHE A 9 16.09 -10.08 7.42
C PHE A 9 14.81 -9.24 7.36
N TYR A 10 14.19 -8.95 8.51
CA TYR A 10 13.01 -8.09 8.56
C TYR A 10 13.31 -6.65 8.16
N GLN A 11 14.45 -6.10 8.60
CA GLN A 11 14.88 -4.76 8.20
C GLN A 11 15.18 -4.68 6.69
N LEU A 12 15.80 -5.72 6.10
CA LEU A 12 16.01 -5.79 4.66
C LEU A 12 14.69 -5.85 3.89
N ASN A 13 13.69 -6.59 4.38
CA ASN A 13 12.37 -6.62 3.76
C ASN A 13 11.63 -5.29 3.89
N ALA A 14 11.77 -4.59 5.02
CA ALA A 14 11.25 -3.25 5.21
C ALA A 14 11.86 -2.27 4.21
N PHE A 15 13.19 -2.27 4.08
CA PHE A 15 13.91 -1.44 3.11
C PHE A 15 13.49 -1.75 1.67
N ARG A 16 13.33 -3.04 1.33
CA ARG A 16 12.82 -3.46 0.02
C ARG A 16 11.41 -2.94 -0.25
N LEU A 17 10.52 -2.98 0.75
CA LEU A 17 9.17 -2.45 0.62
C LEU A 17 9.19 -0.92 0.45
N VAL A 18 9.98 -0.21 1.25
CA VAL A 18 10.12 1.25 1.17
C VAL A 18 10.61 1.67 -0.21
N ASN A 19 11.69 1.07 -0.71
CA ASN A 19 12.20 1.36 -2.05
C ASN A 19 11.18 1.01 -3.12
N PHE A 20 10.50 -0.14 -2.98
CA PHE A 20 9.46 -0.51 -3.91
C PHE A 20 8.35 0.54 -3.99
N VAL A 21 7.88 1.06 -2.86
CA VAL A 21 6.87 2.14 -2.87
C VAL A 21 7.47 3.45 -3.39
N TRP A 22 8.73 3.74 -3.07
CA TRP A 22 9.42 4.95 -3.52
C TRP A 22 9.60 5.01 -5.04
N ASP A 23 9.86 3.86 -5.67
CA ASP A 23 10.03 3.74 -7.11
C ASP A 23 8.69 3.70 -7.87
N ASN A 24 7.57 3.51 -7.15
CA ASN A 24 6.24 3.32 -7.74
C ASN A 24 5.28 4.48 -7.43
N PRO A 25 5.00 5.37 -8.40
CA PRO A 25 4.21 6.57 -8.15
C PRO A 25 2.77 6.27 -7.73
N LEU A 26 2.21 5.18 -8.25
CA LEU A 26 0.88 4.71 -7.87
C LEU A 26 1.00 3.28 -7.36
N SER A 27 0.73 3.09 -6.08
CA SER A 27 0.73 1.80 -5.42
C SER A 27 -0.65 1.49 -4.84
N VAL A 28 -1.03 0.23 -4.90
CA VAL A 28 -2.34 -0.25 -4.49
C VAL A 28 -2.19 -1.38 -3.47
N ILE A 29 -2.85 -1.24 -2.32
CA ILE A 29 -2.88 -2.23 -1.24
C ILE A 29 -4.25 -2.89 -1.21
N ILE A 30 -4.34 -4.15 -1.62
CA ILE A 30 -5.61 -4.88 -1.70
C ILE A 30 -5.63 -6.01 -0.68
N GLY A 31 -6.66 -6.02 0.17
CA GLY A 31 -6.79 -7.06 1.18
C GLY A 31 -8.13 -7.03 1.88
N LYS A 32 -8.59 -8.20 2.33
CA LYS A 32 -9.86 -8.35 3.05
C LYS A 32 -9.91 -7.49 4.33
N LEU A 33 -11.10 -7.33 4.90
CA LEU A 33 -11.23 -6.69 6.20
C LEU A 33 -10.41 -7.45 7.25
N GLY A 34 -9.70 -6.72 8.12
CA GLY A 34 -8.87 -7.30 9.17
C GLY A 34 -7.48 -7.80 8.76
N THR A 35 -7.06 -7.64 7.49
CA THR A 35 -5.70 -8.04 7.06
C THR A 35 -4.59 -7.06 7.46
N GLY A 36 -4.96 -5.90 8.04
CA GLY A 36 -4.00 -4.89 8.50
C GLY A 36 -3.58 -3.86 7.45
N LYS A 37 -4.42 -3.54 6.45
CA LYS A 37 -4.11 -2.53 5.43
C LYS A 37 -3.74 -1.16 6.01
N THR A 38 -4.57 -0.63 6.91
CA THR A 38 -4.30 0.63 7.61
C THR A 38 -3.02 0.56 8.44
N LEU A 39 -2.76 -0.56 9.12
CA LEU A 39 -1.51 -0.78 9.85
C LEU A 39 -0.29 -0.75 8.91
N LEU A 40 -0.40 -1.33 7.72
CA LEU A 40 0.67 -1.28 6.71
C LEU A 40 0.88 0.14 6.16
N LEU A 41 -0.20 0.89 5.88
CA LEU A 41 -0.09 2.30 5.49
C LEU A 41 0.58 3.14 6.57
N THR A 42 0.16 3.00 7.83
CA THR A 42 0.76 3.72 8.96
C THR A 42 2.21 3.32 9.16
N TYR A 43 2.56 2.04 8.99
CA TYR A 43 3.95 1.61 9.02
C TYR A 43 4.76 2.28 7.90
N LEU A 44 4.25 2.30 6.67
CA LEU A 44 4.90 2.95 5.54
C LEU A 44 5.07 4.46 5.77
N SER A 45 4.06 5.13 6.34
CA SER A 45 4.14 6.56 6.64
C SER A 45 5.29 6.89 7.59
N GLN A 46 5.50 6.05 8.61
CA GLN A 46 6.59 6.24 9.57
C GLN A 46 7.96 5.98 8.96
N ASN A 47 8.10 4.97 8.11
CA ASN A 47 9.38 4.66 7.48
C ASN A 47 9.73 5.61 6.33
N MET A 48 8.73 6.14 5.62
CA MET A 48 8.93 7.09 4.51
C MET A 48 9.45 8.46 4.97
N LYS A 49 9.34 8.78 6.27
CA LYS A 49 9.96 9.99 6.86
C LYS A 49 11.48 10.01 6.74
N LEU A 50 12.08 8.85 6.52
CA LEU A 50 13.51 8.76 6.22
C LEU A 50 13.86 9.30 4.83
N LEU A 51 12.86 9.46 3.95
CA LEU A 51 13.02 9.89 2.56
C LEU A 51 12.39 11.25 2.26
N THR A 52 11.28 11.60 2.92
CA THR A 52 10.59 12.88 2.72
C THR A 52 9.83 13.34 3.96
N ASP A 53 9.77 14.64 4.17
CA ASP A 53 8.90 15.28 5.18
C ASP A 53 7.51 15.61 4.63
N GLU A 54 7.29 15.44 3.32
CA GLU A 54 6.02 15.76 2.64
C GLU A 54 5.10 14.54 2.61
N ILE A 55 4.60 14.16 3.78
CA ILE A 55 3.68 13.03 3.95
C ILE A 55 2.26 13.53 4.20
N TYR A 56 1.32 12.99 3.44
CA TYR A 56 -0.08 13.33 3.48
C TYR A 56 -0.95 12.10 3.71
N SER A 57 -2.05 12.26 4.46
CA SER A 57 -2.98 11.17 4.76
C SER A 57 -4.43 11.65 4.76
N ASN A 58 -5.36 10.82 4.29
CA ASN A 58 -6.81 11.09 4.40
C ASN A 58 -7.43 10.67 5.74
N TYR A 59 -6.66 10.00 6.59
CA TYR A 59 -7.07 9.56 7.92
C TYR A 59 -6.10 10.11 8.98
N PRO A 60 -6.57 10.36 10.22
CA PRO A 60 -5.73 10.92 11.26
C PRO A 60 -4.61 9.94 11.64
N LEU A 61 -3.40 10.46 11.73
CA LEU A 61 -2.24 9.79 12.31
C LEU A 61 -1.79 10.57 13.53
N GLU A 62 -1.31 9.85 14.56
CA GLU A 62 -0.70 10.45 15.75
C GLU A 62 0.70 10.98 15.43
N ASP A 63 0.79 11.89 14.46
CA ASP A 63 2.01 12.53 14.04
C ASP A 63 1.70 13.88 13.40
N ASP A 64 2.22 14.95 14.00
CA ASP A 64 1.98 16.34 13.62
C ASP A 64 2.65 16.72 12.29
N LYS A 65 3.64 15.95 11.83
CA LYS A 65 4.29 16.17 10.54
C LYS A 65 3.48 15.63 9.37
N VAL A 66 2.55 14.70 9.62
CA VAL A 66 1.67 14.20 8.56
C VAL A 66 0.51 15.15 8.37
N LYS A 67 0.45 15.76 7.18
CA LYS A 67 -0.61 16.71 6.82
C LYS A 67 -1.86 15.96 6.38
N VAL A 68 -3.04 16.49 6.72
CA VAL A 68 -4.31 15.90 6.25
C VAL A 68 -4.56 16.30 4.80
N LEU A 69 -4.83 15.31 3.95
CA LEU A 69 -5.18 15.52 2.55
C LEU A 69 -6.26 14.54 2.11
N THR A 70 -7.28 15.06 1.44
CA THR A 70 -8.35 14.25 0.86
C THR A 70 -8.25 14.22 -0.65
N PHE A 71 -8.94 13.28 -1.29
CA PHE A 71 -8.98 13.21 -2.75
C PHE A 71 -9.54 14.48 -3.41
N LYS A 72 -10.32 15.30 -2.68
CA LYS A 72 -10.82 16.61 -3.15
C LYS A 72 -9.71 17.64 -3.36
N ASN A 73 -8.57 17.49 -2.67
CA ASN A 73 -7.39 18.36 -2.80
C ASN A 73 -6.61 18.14 -4.09
N LEU A 74 -6.85 17.02 -4.77
CA LEU A 74 -6.14 16.62 -5.99
C LEU A 74 -6.93 16.94 -7.26
N ASP A 75 -7.87 17.88 -7.18
CA ASP A 75 -8.69 18.29 -8.30
C ASP A 75 -8.06 19.46 -9.05
N PHE A 76 -7.51 19.19 -10.23
CA PHE A 76 -6.77 20.16 -11.04
C PHE A 76 -7.68 21.16 -11.74
N THR A 77 -9.01 20.96 -11.69
CA THR A 77 -9.95 22.00 -12.13
C THR A 77 -10.07 23.12 -11.11
N ASP A 78 -9.78 22.83 -9.84
CA ASP A 78 -9.86 23.77 -8.73
C ASP A 78 -8.47 24.33 -8.39
N ARG A 79 -8.12 25.43 -9.06
CA ARG A 79 -6.83 26.12 -8.89
C ARG A 79 -6.65 26.78 -7.52
N THR A 80 -7.66 26.78 -6.66
CA THR A 80 -7.56 27.35 -5.31
C THR A 80 -6.95 26.37 -4.31
N LYS A 81 -6.93 25.08 -4.64
CA LYS A 81 -6.36 24.06 -3.77
C LYS A 81 -4.87 23.89 -4.01
N LEU A 82 -4.11 23.86 -2.91
CA LEU A 82 -2.69 23.56 -2.95
C LEU A 82 -2.49 22.12 -3.43
N VAL A 83 -1.73 21.98 -4.52
CA VAL A 83 -1.19 20.68 -4.95
C VAL A 83 -0.06 20.31 -4.00
N PRO A 84 0.04 19.04 -3.57
CA PRO A 84 1.17 18.58 -2.78
C PRO A 84 2.50 18.93 -3.48
N PRO A 85 3.55 19.29 -2.74
CA PRO A 85 4.87 19.47 -3.31
C PRO A 85 5.36 18.21 -4.05
N ASP A 86 6.28 18.39 -4.99
CA ASP A 86 6.92 17.25 -5.65
C ASP A 86 7.55 16.30 -4.62
N ASP A 87 7.68 15.03 -4.99
CA ASP A 87 8.18 13.95 -4.13
C ASP A 87 7.34 13.65 -2.86
N SER A 88 6.11 14.17 -2.78
CA SER A 88 5.17 13.85 -1.69
C SER A 88 4.76 12.37 -1.64
N VAL A 89 4.60 11.83 -0.43
CA VAL A 89 3.97 10.54 -0.16
C VAL A 89 2.54 10.77 0.29
N ILE A 90 1.57 10.15 -0.37
CA ILE A 90 0.14 10.41 -0.16
C ILE A 90 -0.57 9.10 0.14
N LEU A 91 -1.25 9.03 1.29
CA LEU A 91 -1.86 7.82 1.81
C LEU A 91 -3.38 7.95 1.78
N PHE A 92 -4.03 7.04 1.04
CA PHE A 92 -5.47 6.93 0.95
C PHE A 92 -5.95 5.61 1.54
N ASP A 93 -6.37 5.64 2.81
CA ASP A 93 -7.12 4.53 3.39
C ASP A 93 -8.58 4.54 2.91
N GLU A 94 -9.15 3.36 2.70
CA GLU A 94 -10.51 3.15 2.20
C GLU A 94 -10.82 3.98 0.94
N SER A 95 -9.93 3.90 -0.06
CA SER A 95 -9.98 4.76 -1.25
C SER A 95 -11.31 4.68 -2.02
N TYR A 96 -12.01 3.56 -1.92
CA TYR A 96 -13.33 3.35 -2.54
C TYR A 96 -14.40 4.33 -2.04
N LEU A 97 -14.24 4.91 -0.84
CA LEU A 97 -15.16 5.93 -0.31
C LEU A 97 -15.03 7.28 -1.04
N TYR A 98 -13.92 7.49 -1.75
CA TYR A 98 -13.60 8.74 -2.42
C TYR A 98 -13.63 8.62 -3.94
N ILE A 99 -13.47 7.42 -4.47
CA ILE A 99 -13.49 7.10 -5.90
C ILE A 99 -14.04 5.69 -6.04
N ASP A 100 -15.29 5.57 -6.45
CA ASP A 100 -15.94 4.26 -6.52
C ASP A 100 -15.47 3.50 -7.78
N GLY A 101 -14.80 2.36 -7.58
CA GLY A 101 -14.43 1.49 -8.70
C GLY A 101 -15.60 0.77 -9.36
N THR A 102 -16.78 0.73 -8.72
CA THR A 102 -17.92 -0.07 -9.15
C THR A 102 -18.84 0.62 -10.16
N SER A 103 -18.81 1.96 -10.25
CA SER A 103 -19.51 2.73 -11.31
C SER A 103 -18.57 3.66 -12.10
N PRO A 104 -17.68 3.10 -12.93
CA PRO A 104 -16.57 3.85 -13.54
C PRO A 104 -17.01 4.96 -14.52
N HIS A 105 -18.20 4.85 -15.12
CA HIS A 105 -18.73 5.85 -16.06
C HIS A 105 -19.21 7.12 -15.37
N ASP A 106 -19.94 6.98 -14.26
CA ASP A 106 -20.44 8.12 -13.47
C ASP A 106 -19.28 8.84 -12.78
N GLU A 107 -18.36 8.07 -12.21
CA GLU A 107 -17.18 8.55 -11.50
C GLU A 107 -16.23 9.31 -12.42
N LYS A 108 -16.11 8.93 -13.70
CA LYS A 108 -15.29 9.66 -14.67
C LYS A 108 -15.77 11.10 -14.87
N LYS A 109 -17.08 11.34 -14.81
CA LYS A 109 -17.64 12.69 -14.95
C LYS A 109 -17.40 13.51 -13.67
N VAL A 110 -17.68 12.92 -12.52
CA VAL A 110 -17.57 13.56 -11.19
C VAL A 110 -16.11 13.84 -10.79
N HIS A 111 -15.18 12.98 -11.22
CA HIS A 111 -13.75 13.05 -10.87
C HIS A 111 -12.85 13.35 -12.06
N SER A 112 -13.42 13.89 -13.15
CA SER A 112 -12.68 14.28 -14.35
C SER A 112 -11.47 15.16 -14.06
N GLY A 113 -11.60 16.12 -13.14
CA GLY A 113 -10.50 17.01 -12.74
C GLY A 113 -9.37 16.35 -11.95
N LYS A 114 -9.56 15.12 -11.47
CA LYS A 114 -8.57 14.34 -10.71
C LYS A 114 -7.77 13.38 -11.58
N ILE A 115 -8.29 13.06 -12.78
CA ILE A 115 -7.60 12.22 -13.77
C ILE A 115 -6.23 12.81 -14.16
N PRO A 116 -6.10 14.13 -14.44
CA PRO A 116 -4.81 14.72 -14.74
C PRO A 116 -3.78 14.46 -13.65
N TRP A 117 -4.16 14.58 -12.37
CA TRP A 117 -3.25 14.29 -11.26
C TRP A 117 -2.81 12.83 -11.24
N ILE A 118 -3.74 11.87 -11.40
CA ILE A 118 -3.39 10.43 -11.42
C ILE A 118 -2.39 10.14 -12.55
N VAL A 119 -2.61 10.70 -13.73
CA VAL A 119 -1.73 10.51 -14.89
C VAL A 119 -0.38 11.19 -14.70
N LEU A 120 -0.36 12.38 -14.09
CA LEU A 120 0.85 13.18 -13.87
C LEU A 120 1.59 12.86 -12.57
N ALA A 121 1.06 11.99 -11.70
CA ALA A 121 1.67 11.64 -10.42
C ALA A 121 3.15 11.24 -10.57
N ARG A 122 3.49 10.51 -11.64
CA ARG A 122 4.88 10.16 -11.96
C ARG A 122 5.76 11.38 -12.26
N HIS A 123 5.24 12.38 -12.96
CA HIS A 123 5.99 13.60 -13.31
C HIS A 123 6.28 14.46 -12.09
N PHE A 124 5.36 14.50 -11.12
CA PHE A 124 5.56 15.18 -9.83
C PHE A 124 6.36 14.37 -8.82
N GLY A 125 6.80 13.14 -9.19
CA GLY A 125 7.40 12.21 -8.23
C GLY A 125 6.46 11.86 -7.07
N HIS A 126 5.15 12.01 -7.18
CA HIS A 126 4.28 11.64 -6.08
C HIS A 126 4.24 10.12 -5.89
N ARG A 127 4.20 9.68 -4.64
CA ARG A 127 3.98 8.27 -4.25
C ARG A 127 2.63 8.15 -3.56
N ALA A 128 1.60 7.83 -4.33
CA ALA A 128 0.25 7.64 -3.81
C ALA A 128 -0.03 6.17 -3.52
N LEU A 129 -0.49 5.88 -2.30
CA LEU A 129 -0.88 4.55 -1.86
C LEU A 129 -2.39 4.49 -1.62
N PHE A 130 -3.06 3.58 -2.30
CA PHE A 130 -4.51 3.39 -2.21
C PHE A 130 -4.84 2.06 -1.56
N THR A 131 -5.64 2.04 -0.49
CA THR A 131 -6.16 0.78 0.05
C THR A 131 -7.56 0.49 -0.44
N ALA A 132 -7.82 -0.79 -0.70
CA ALA A 132 -9.16 -1.28 -0.93
C ALA A 132 -9.38 -2.69 -0.39
N GLN A 133 -10.65 -3.04 -0.17
CA GLN A 133 -11.00 -4.38 0.30
C GLN A 133 -10.98 -5.42 -0.83
N ARG A 134 -11.32 -4.99 -2.06
CA ARG A 134 -11.41 -5.82 -3.26
C ARG A 134 -10.84 -5.05 -4.45
N GLU A 135 -10.33 -5.77 -5.44
CA GLU A 135 -9.78 -5.18 -6.68
C GLU A 135 -10.78 -4.26 -7.39
N GLY A 136 -12.04 -4.70 -7.52
CA GLY A 136 -13.08 -3.93 -8.20
C GLY A 136 -13.58 -2.70 -7.44
N MET A 137 -13.13 -2.48 -6.21
CA MET A 137 -13.45 -1.26 -5.45
C MET A 137 -12.50 -0.11 -5.81
N ILE A 138 -11.37 -0.40 -6.46
CA ILE A 138 -10.44 0.62 -6.93
C ILE A 138 -10.85 1.04 -8.32
N TRP A 139 -10.90 2.35 -8.54
CA TRP A 139 -11.21 2.89 -9.84
C TRP A 139 -10.26 2.38 -10.92
N ASN A 140 -10.84 2.03 -12.07
CA ASN A 140 -10.11 1.32 -13.12
C ASN A 140 -8.86 2.08 -13.59
N ASN A 141 -8.90 3.42 -13.67
CA ASN A 141 -7.76 4.24 -14.06
C ASN A 141 -6.59 4.10 -13.07
N ILE A 142 -6.86 4.10 -11.77
CA ILE A 142 -5.82 3.91 -10.75
C ILE A 142 -5.27 2.48 -10.84
N ARG A 143 -6.14 1.48 -10.96
CA ARG A 143 -5.73 0.08 -11.04
C ARG A 143 -4.86 -0.21 -12.27
N GLN A 144 -5.17 0.38 -13.41
CA GLN A 144 -4.40 0.20 -14.65
C GLN A 144 -3.07 0.97 -14.64
N LEU A 145 -3.03 2.14 -14.00
CA LEU A 145 -1.82 2.96 -13.89
C LEU A 145 -0.95 2.59 -12.68
N ALA A 146 -1.47 1.79 -11.75
CA ALA A 146 -0.74 1.31 -10.59
C ALA A 146 0.46 0.46 -11.04
N SER A 147 1.65 0.94 -10.72
CA SER A 147 2.91 0.24 -10.95
C SER A 147 3.40 -0.49 -9.69
N GLY A 148 2.59 -0.50 -8.63
CA GLY A 148 2.84 -1.37 -7.49
C GLY A 148 1.56 -1.94 -6.93
N ILE A 149 1.53 -3.26 -6.73
CA ILE A 149 0.43 -3.94 -6.04
C ILE A 149 1.01 -4.67 -4.82
N ILE A 150 0.42 -4.39 -3.67
CA ILE A 150 0.80 -4.97 -2.38
C ILE A 150 -0.41 -5.69 -1.80
N ILE A 151 -0.21 -6.95 -1.41
CA ILE A 151 -1.28 -7.80 -0.87
C ILE A 151 -0.91 -8.22 0.55
N PRO A 152 -1.59 -7.71 1.59
CA PRO A 152 -1.45 -8.23 2.94
C PRO A 152 -2.04 -9.65 3.00
N ILE A 153 -1.18 -10.66 3.11
CA ILE A 153 -1.54 -12.07 3.09
C ILE A 153 -1.99 -12.54 4.46
N SER A 154 -1.25 -12.17 5.51
CA SER A 154 -1.58 -12.56 6.88
C SER A 154 -0.98 -11.60 7.89
N LEU A 155 -1.70 -11.38 8.99
CA LEU A 155 -1.25 -10.60 10.13
C LEU A 155 -1.24 -11.49 11.38
N LYS A 156 -0.05 -11.72 11.94
CA LYS A 156 0.11 -12.37 13.24
C LYS A 156 0.18 -11.31 14.32
N LYS A 157 -0.76 -11.37 15.26
CA LYS A 157 -0.79 -10.50 16.43
C LYS A 157 0.32 -10.88 17.42
N PRO A 158 0.81 -9.92 18.20
CA PRO A 158 1.71 -10.23 19.31
C PRO A 158 1.05 -11.19 20.31
N ILE A 159 1.83 -12.10 20.87
CA ILE A 159 1.40 -13.06 21.89
C ILE A 159 2.11 -12.70 23.19
N ALA A 160 1.35 -12.21 24.18
CA ALA A 160 1.87 -11.97 25.52
C ALA A 160 2.20 -13.30 26.24
N LYS A 161 3.35 -13.91 25.93
CA LYS A 161 3.92 -15.01 26.74
C LYS A 161 4.85 -14.42 27.80
N LYS A 162 4.67 -14.83 29.06
CA LYS A 162 5.64 -14.57 30.14
C LYS A 162 6.96 -15.28 29.80
N GLY A 163 7.96 -14.51 29.38
CA GLY A 163 9.29 -15.00 29.00
C GLY A 163 9.99 -14.09 27.98
N PHE A 164 11.32 -14.18 27.90
CA PHE A 164 12.23 -13.33 27.12
C PHE A 164 12.14 -13.56 25.58
N ASN A 165 10.93 -13.54 25.00
CA ASN A 165 10.75 -13.63 23.55
C ASN A 165 10.42 -12.26 22.96
N PHE A 166 11.45 -11.49 22.62
CA PHE A 166 11.36 -10.14 22.06
C PHE A 166 10.39 -10.05 20.86
N PHE A 167 10.43 -11.02 19.95
CA PHE A 167 9.56 -11.03 18.75
C PHE A 167 8.07 -11.29 19.01
N ASN A 168 7.72 -11.84 20.17
CA ASN A 168 6.32 -12.08 20.51
C ASN A 168 5.57 -10.80 20.88
N ARG A 169 6.26 -9.64 20.94
CA ARG A 169 5.69 -8.33 21.23
C ARG A 169 5.30 -7.54 19.98
N PHE A 170 5.63 -8.01 18.77
CA PHE A 170 5.38 -7.28 17.53
C PHE A 170 4.34 -7.96 16.65
N PHE A 171 3.76 -7.16 15.75
CA PHE A 171 2.97 -7.69 14.66
C PHE A 171 3.91 -8.24 13.58
N ILE A 172 3.63 -9.45 13.11
CA ILE A 172 4.34 -10.01 11.95
C ILE A 172 3.37 -10.06 10.79
N MET A 173 3.60 -9.23 9.79
CA MET A 173 2.78 -9.17 8.59
C MET A 173 3.51 -9.86 7.44
N ARG A 174 2.82 -10.77 6.76
CA ARG A 174 3.27 -11.29 5.48
C ARG A 174 2.57 -10.54 4.37
N ILE A 175 3.33 -10.03 3.42
CA ILE A 175 2.83 -9.31 2.25
C ILE A 175 3.33 -9.96 0.97
N GLY A 176 2.54 -9.89 -0.09
CA GLY A 176 2.99 -10.10 -1.46
C GLY A 176 3.25 -8.76 -2.12
N ILE A 177 4.32 -8.64 -2.90
CA ILE A 177 4.67 -7.44 -3.67
C ILE A 177 4.72 -7.82 -5.15
N PHE A 178 4.04 -7.05 -5.99
CA PHE A 178 3.89 -7.29 -7.43
C PHE A 178 4.10 -6.00 -8.21
N GLN A 179 4.81 -6.09 -9.34
CA GLN A 179 5.20 -4.91 -10.13
C GLN A 179 4.04 -4.32 -10.95
N ASP A 180 3.02 -5.10 -11.26
CA ASP A 180 1.84 -4.61 -11.96
C ASP A 180 0.65 -5.58 -11.77
N ILE A 181 -0.48 -5.22 -12.38
CA ILE A 181 -1.70 -6.04 -12.38
C ILE A 181 -1.48 -7.40 -13.06
N THR A 182 -0.60 -7.49 -14.06
CA THR A 182 -0.33 -8.72 -14.80
C THR A 182 0.43 -9.72 -13.93
N ASP A 183 1.49 -9.29 -13.25
CA ASP A 183 2.26 -10.09 -12.30
C ASP A 183 1.37 -10.58 -11.15
N TYR A 184 0.50 -9.69 -10.66
CA TYR A 184 -0.51 -10.06 -9.67
C TYR A 184 -1.51 -11.11 -10.17
N GLU A 185 -2.03 -10.97 -11.39
CA GLU A 185 -2.96 -11.94 -12.01
C GLU A 185 -2.31 -13.29 -12.28
N ILE A 186 -1.05 -13.29 -12.74
CA ILE A 186 -0.24 -14.50 -12.90
C ILE A 186 -0.08 -15.21 -11.56
N TRP A 187 0.26 -14.47 -10.49
CA TRP A 187 0.36 -15.02 -9.15
C TRP A 187 -0.95 -15.61 -8.67
N LYS A 188 -2.06 -14.89 -8.86
CA LYS A 188 -3.40 -15.33 -8.47
C LYS A 188 -3.76 -16.64 -9.16
N THR A 189 -3.52 -16.74 -10.46
CA THR A 189 -3.78 -17.96 -11.26
C THR A 189 -2.91 -19.12 -10.81
N LYS A 190 -1.59 -18.93 -10.69
CA LYS A 190 -0.64 -19.96 -10.25
C LYS A 190 -0.84 -20.39 -8.79
N SER A 191 -1.37 -19.52 -7.93
CA SER A 191 -1.68 -19.84 -6.52
C SER A 191 -2.85 -20.82 -6.38
N VAL A 192 -3.69 -20.92 -7.43
CA VAL A 192 -4.84 -21.83 -7.51
C VAL A 192 -4.47 -23.16 -8.17
N GLU A 193 -3.43 -23.19 -9.01
CA GLU A 193 -2.89 -24.42 -9.60
C GLU A 193 -2.41 -25.40 -8.51
N ARG A 194 -3.05 -26.56 -8.45
CA ARG A 194 -2.66 -27.68 -7.58
C ARG A 194 -1.63 -28.52 -8.32
N ARG A 195 -0.50 -28.84 -7.68
CA ARG A 195 0.34 -29.95 -8.16
C ARG A 195 -0.45 -31.26 -8.08
N ALA A 196 -0.07 -32.26 -8.87
CA ALA A 196 -0.65 -33.61 -8.84
C ALA A 196 -0.66 -34.24 -7.42
N GLU A 197 0.20 -33.76 -6.52
CA GLU A 197 0.27 -34.17 -5.09
C GLU A 197 -0.60 -33.32 -4.13
N GLY A 198 -1.48 -32.44 -4.63
CA GLY A 198 -2.41 -31.65 -3.82
C GLY A 198 -1.80 -30.44 -3.08
N LYS A 199 -0.48 -30.21 -3.14
CA LYS A 199 0.18 -29.02 -2.56
C LYS A 199 0.06 -27.79 -3.49
N ARG A 200 -0.35 -26.65 -2.92
CA ARG A 200 -0.37 -25.33 -3.60
C ARG A 200 1.05 -24.85 -3.88
N VAL A 201 1.28 -24.28 -5.07
CA VAL A 201 2.55 -23.63 -5.41
C VAL A 201 2.59 -22.25 -4.73
N LYS A 202 3.50 -22.06 -3.77
CA LYS A 202 3.82 -20.71 -3.26
C LYS A 202 4.74 -20.02 -4.26
N HIS A 203 4.26 -18.98 -4.93
CA HIS A 203 5.14 -18.12 -5.71
C HIS A 203 6.02 -17.28 -4.76
N LYS A 204 7.26 -16.99 -5.18
CA LYS A 204 8.34 -16.36 -4.36
C LYS A 204 8.17 -14.86 -4.05
N SER A 205 7.01 -14.26 -4.31
CA SER A 205 6.79 -12.81 -4.09
C SER A 205 6.42 -12.45 -2.65
N ASP A 206 6.24 -13.44 -1.77
CA ASP A 206 5.95 -13.24 -0.36
C ASP A 206 7.18 -12.72 0.40
N VAL A 207 7.04 -11.60 1.11
CA VAL A 207 8.01 -11.13 2.12
C VAL A 207 7.35 -11.02 3.49
N ASP A 208 8.13 -11.30 4.53
CA ASP A 208 7.68 -11.18 5.92
C ASP A 208 8.24 -9.86 6.51
N LEU A 209 7.39 -9.09 7.17
CA LEU A 209 7.68 -7.81 7.79
C LEU A 209 7.38 -7.87 9.29
N ILE A 210 8.21 -7.17 10.08
CA ILE A 210 7.87 -6.82 11.46
C ILE A 210 7.34 -5.39 11.46
N ILE A 211 6.16 -5.23 12.03
CA ILE A 211 5.54 -3.93 12.27
C ILE A 211 5.56 -3.70 13.79
N PHE A 212 6.12 -2.55 14.17
CA PHE A 212 6.27 -2.10 15.54
C PHE A 212 5.02 -1.36 16.01
#